data_AF-A0ABC8EPH4-F1
#
_entry.id   AF-A0ABC8EPH4-F1
#
_cell.length_a   1.000
_cell.length_b   1.000
_cell.length_c   1.000
_cell.angle_alpha   90.00
_cell.angle_beta   90.00
_cell.angle_gamma   90.00
#
_symmetry.space_group_name_H-M   'P 1'
#
loop_
_entity.id
_entity.type
_entity.pdbx_description
1 polymer ?
#
loop_
_entity_poly.entity_id
_entity_poly.type
_entity_poly.pdbx_seq_one_letter_code
_entity_poly.pdbx_strand_id
1 'polypeptide(L)'
;MAHSHTTSKIKITGVHFLLSFILVLSLPALCFALTPIAHTDVVPYQRIEYGGSFTFGVVAFSKAGINRVEFAISGQGYSGGTKTSSAMELNTRHAHTEPAVPMASWPGVYEYFVTISASEFTSNGTISVTPTVVGNDGGSRVLGSTTLIVEGANATNRNYAYVNPSTGSDSCQANTTDRCRTIERAVQVAQAANGGNSSGNIIYLDAGNYTAVGSHTTSTSGEWLTIKNAPGASRDNIIISDSGTVFDSADHLKFEGVSLYASSYGDNVINGTVPNLWVDGCKLYSPSRLYNDPDTGNGDLRPIQGSTKYYATETFATEVDRAFSDMTILRNATIYRISEDVTRNSNLVVNTRVDDQDPEDALAQYPHADSYQQFGTIGNNVIVYNYYGTDLHYQGLFLRGGGNDEAFVNVFMEMREPGRYGRPPAEGGNIVFNSGALYVEDNNWDHILIWHCSFPYQKFAFWGLDKGTVNFEMTNSSIIGSIFYEFVANSDGGCIDPPSYANGNTKGNEALYNHYYSAAVDVGSPCCSFNASNCPHFQSKSPDSGSPATQSHGGRYHAAALDLTDTSTYVDFGYPDPNTGAILIDRLPTNLTGVPADVFGYQRDATPDVGAIESIKSILPPKNLKIKNP
;
A
#
# COMPACT_ATOMS: atom_id res chain seq x y z
N MET A 1 6.42 81.33 -43.46
CA MET A 1 5.80 80.60 -42.33
C MET A 1 6.76 79.50 -41.92
N ALA A 2 7.41 79.62 -40.77
CA ALA A 2 8.38 78.63 -40.28
C ALA A 2 7.83 77.98 -39.01
N HIS A 3 7.69 76.65 -39.03
CA HIS A 3 7.39 75.84 -37.85
C HIS A 3 8.68 75.20 -37.36
N SER A 4 8.99 75.46 -36.09
CA SER A 4 10.13 74.95 -35.34
C SER A 4 9.70 73.73 -34.55
N HIS A 5 10.27 72.57 -34.89
CA HIS A 5 10.20 71.34 -34.08
C HIS A 5 11.24 71.41 -32.97
N THR A 6 10.79 71.38 -31.71
CA THR A 6 11.64 71.14 -30.54
C THR A 6 11.43 69.71 -30.06
N THR A 7 12.44 68.86 -30.25
CA THR A 7 12.51 67.49 -29.73
C THR A 7 13.21 67.50 -28.37
N SER A 8 12.47 67.23 -27.29
CA SER A 8 13.03 67.01 -25.95
C SER A 8 13.62 65.60 -25.85
N LYS A 9 14.95 65.49 -25.83
CA LYS A 9 15.66 64.26 -25.47
C LYS A 9 15.59 64.06 -23.95
N ILE A 10 14.73 63.16 -23.49
CA ILE A 10 14.75 62.67 -22.10
C ILE A 10 15.86 61.63 -21.98
N LYS A 11 16.93 61.97 -21.26
CA LYS A 11 17.98 61.02 -20.86
C LYS A 11 17.46 60.19 -19.68
N ILE A 12 17.04 58.95 -19.95
CA ILE A 12 16.79 57.94 -18.91
C ILE A 12 18.13 57.26 -18.61
N THR A 13 18.86 57.77 -17.62
CA THR A 13 20.17 57.23 -17.22
C THR A 13 20.04 56.28 -16.02
N GLY A 14 20.38 55.01 -16.23
CA GLY A 14 20.99 54.11 -15.24
C GLY A 14 20.09 53.39 -14.23
N VAL A 15 19.03 54.01 -13.71
CA VAL A 15 18.32 53.45 -12.53
C VAL A 15 17.28 52.38 -12.87
N HIS A 16 16.65 52.42 -14.05
CA HIS A 16 15.65 51.43 -14.44
C HIS A 16 16.24 50.08 -14.88
N PHE A 17 17.50 50.06 -15.33
CA PHE A 17 18.15 48.80 -15.70
C PHE A 17 18.56 47.97 -14.48
N LEU A 18 18.94 48.64 -13.38
CA LEU A 18 19.32 47.96 -12.13
C LEU A 18 18.11 47.37 -11.38
N LEU A 19 16.95 48.06 -11.39
CA LEU A 19 15.73 47.52 -10.79
C LEU A 19 15.19 46.31 -11.55
N SER A 20 15.21 46.33 -12.88
CA SER A 20 14.79 45.18 -13.70
C SER A 20 15.75 43.99 -13.57
N PHE A 21 17.05 44.22 -13.38
CA PHE A 21 18.03 43.14 -13.16
C PHE A 21 17.92 42.52 -11.76
N ILE A 22 17.64 43.33 -10.72
CA ILE A 22 17.41 42.84 -9.35
C ILE A 22 16.07 42.07 -9.25
N LEU A 23 15.03 42.50 -9.98
CA LEU A 23 13.73 41.80 -9.99
C LEU A 23 13.80 40.44 -10.71
N VAL A 24 14.66 40.30 -11.71
CA VAL A 24 14.83 39.04 -12.47
C VAL A 24 15.79 38.06 -11.79
N LEU A 25 16.78 38.55 -11.02
CA LEU A 25 17.73 37.70 -10.29
C LEU A 25 17.25 37.23 -8.91
N SER A 26 16.07 37.67 -8.46
CA SER A 26 15.50 37.32 -7.15
C SER A 26 14.12 36.70 -7.21
N LEU A 27 13.64 36.29 -8.39
CA LEU A 27 12.56 35.33 -8.44
C LEU A 27 13.14 34.03 -7.87
N PRO A 28 12.81 33.61 -6.63
CA PRO A 28 13.12 32.26 -6.21
C PRO A 28 12.61 31.37 -7.33
N ALA A 29 13.42 30.40 -7.76
CA ALA A 29 12.98 29.41 -8.72
C ALA A 29 11.57 29.01 -8.29
N LEU A 30 10.58 29.26 -9.16
CA LEU A 30 9.18 28.92 -8.91
C LEU A 30 9.17 27.41 -8.78
N CYS A 31 9.43 26.93 -7.57
CA CYS A 31 9.30 25.54 -7.21
C CYS A 31 7.80 25.33 -7.26
N PHE A 32 7.34 24.66 -8.33
CA PHE A 32 5.94 24.32 -8.45
C PHE A 32 5.58 23.45 -7.25
N ALA A 33 4.63 23.94 -6.46
CA ALA A 33 4.17 23.21 -5.30
C ALA A 33 3.59 21.88 -5.75
N LEU A 34 4.09 20.78 -5.17
CA LEU A 34 3.70 19.43 -5.56
C LEU A 34 2.37 19.08 -4.91
N THR A 35 1.52 18.36 -5.64
CA THR A 35 0.28 17.85 -5.06
C THR A 35 0.64 16.74 -4.05
N PRO A 36 0.32 16.87 -2.74
CA PRO A 36 0.61 15.82 -1.78
C PRO A 36 0.01 14.47 -2.20
N ILE A 37 0.66 13.36 -1.86
CA ILE A 37 0.17 11.99 -2.07
C ILE A 37 -0.58 11.59 -0.80
N ALA A 38 -1.89 11.35 -0.87
CA ALA A 38 -2.69 11.16 0.33
C ALA A 38 -3.93 10.30 0.12
N HIS A 39 -4.27 9.51 1.13
CA HIS A 39 -5.52 8.74 1.19
C HIS A 39 -6.18 8.82 2.56
N THR A 40 -7.51 8.75 2.53
CA THR A 40 -8.31 8.55 3.73
C THR A 40 -8.18 7.09 4.20
N ASP A 41 -7.75 6.88 5.44
CA ASP A 41 -7.65 5.55 6.07
C ASP A 41 -8.92 5.19 6.86
N VAL A 42 -10.07 5.41 6.24
CA VAL A 42 -11.39 5.21 6.83
C VAL A 42 -12.29 4.57 5.80
N VAL A 43 -12.92 3.46 6.19
CA VAL A 43 -13.95 2.83 5.35
C VAL A 43 -15.23 3.67 5.47
N PRO A 44 -15.89 4.05 4.36
CA PRO A 44 -17.13 4.82 4.43
C PRO A 44 -18.24 4.10 5.21
N TYR A 45 -19.25 4.84 5.64
CA TYR A 45 -20.44 4.39 6.36
C TYR A 45 -20.17 3.65 7.68
N GLN A 46 -18.99 3.86 8.28
CA GLN A 46 -18.76 3.48 9.67
C GLN A 46 -19.60 4.34 10.61
N ARG A 47 -20.03 3.73 11.72
CA ARG A 47 -20.93 4.36 12.70
C ARG A 47 -20.17 4.91 13.91
N ILE A 48 -20.55 6.11 14.32
CA ILE A 48 -20.19 6.72 15.60
C ILE A 48 -21.41 6.58 16.52
N GLU A 49 -21.35 5.60 17.42
CA GLU A 49 -22.43 5.27 18.36
C GLU A 49 -22.71 6.42 19.35
N TYR A 50 -23.92 6.48 19.90
CA TYR A 50 -24.32 7.55 20.82
C TYR A 50 -23.42 7.60 22.06
N GLY A 51 -22.90 8.79 22.36
CA GLY A 51 -21.93 9.00 23.44
C GLY A 51 -20.52 8.51 23.13
N GLY A 52 -20.29 7.92 21.94
CA GLY A 52 -18.99 7.46 21.48
C GLY A 52 -18.22 8.52 20.69
N SER A 53 -17.02 8.14 20.28
CA SER A 53 -16.13 8.91 19.42
C SER A 53 -15.45 8.02 18.40
N PHE A 54 -15.02 8.61 17.30
CA PHE A 54 -14.36 7.93 16.20
C PHE A 54 -13.14 8.73 15.73
N THR A 55 -12.01 8.07 15.59
CA THR A 55 -10.80 8.70 15.04
C THR A 55 -10.84 8.62 13.52
N PHE A 56 -10.83 9.76 12.84
CA PHE A 56 -10.79 9.84 11.38
C PHE A 56 -9.38 10.17 10.92
N GLY A 57 -8.78 9.29 10.12
CA GLY A 57 -7.36 9.33 9.76
C GLY A 57 -7.08 9.50 8.26
N VAL A 58 -5.94 10.11 7.95
CA VAL A 58 -5.40 10.32 6.61
C VAL A 58 -3.91 9.98 6.62
N VAL A 59 -3.50 9.06 5.74
CA VAL A 59 -2.09 8.80 5.45
C VAL A 59 -1.67 9.73 4.32
N ALA A 60 -0.61 10.51 4.53
CA ALA A 60 -0.17 11.51 3.57
C ALA A 60 1.34 11.71 3.55
N PHE A 61 1.89 11.85 2.35
CA PHE A 61 3.29 12.12 2.08
C PHE A 61 3.42 13.20 1.00
N SER A 62 4.50 13.96 1.03
CA SER A 62 4.89 14.88 -0.03
C SER A 62 6.39 15.02 0.03
N LYS A 63 7.05 15.24 -1.11
CA LYS A 63 8.49 15.48 -1.15
C LYS A 63 8.92 16.57 -0.15
N ALA A 64 8.20 17.69 -0.07
CA ALA A 64 8.51 18.78 0.88
C ALA A 64 8.08 18.49 2.33
N GLY A 65 7.41 17.36 2.58
CA GLY A 65 6.67 17.08 3.81
C GLY A 65 5.27 17.68 3.80
N ILE A 66 4.46 17.23 4.74
CA ILE A 66 3.09 17.72 4.95
C ILE A 66 3.13 18.77 6.06
N ASN A 67 2.46 19.89 5.81
CA ASN A 67 2.28 20.95 6.79
C ASN A 67 1.14 20.61 7.76
N ARG A 68 -0.01 20.20 7.20
CA ARG A 68 -1.21 19.84 7.96
C ARG A 68 -2.26 19.14 7.09
N VAL A 69 -3.23 18.55 7.76
CA VAL A 69 -4.48 18.05 7.20
C VAL A 69 -5.66 18.74 7.89
N GLU A 70 -6.53 19.33 7.09
CA GLU A 70 -7.77 19.99 7.53
C GLU A 70 -8.97 19.09 7.22
N PHE A 71 -9.84 18.85 8.21
CA PHE A 71 -10.98 17.96 8.13
C PHE A 71 -12.27 18.79 8.16
N ALA A 72 -12.82 19.08 6.99
CA ALA A 72 -14.11 19.75 6.88
C ALA A 72 -15.23 18.72 7.14
N ILE A 73 -15.97 18.91 8.23
CA ILE A 73 -17.05 18.00 8.66
C ILE A 73 -18.39 18.71 8.48
N SER A 74 -19.38 17.99 7.96
CA SER A 74 -20.74 18.54 7.74
C SER A 74 -21.84 17.49 7.90
N GLY A 75 -23.07 17.95 8.15
CA GLY A 75 -24.25 17.10 8.36
C GLY A 75 -24.74 17.07 9.81
N GLN A 76 -25.98 16.64 10.01
CA GLN A 76 -26.62 16.40 11.33
C GLN A 76 -26.47 17.50 12.40
N GLY A 77 -26.47 18.77 11.98
CA GLY A 77 -26.32 19.91 12.89
C GLY A 77 -24.94 20.04 13.52
N TYR A 78 -23.91 19.46 12.89
CA TYR A 78 -22.53 19.62 13.30
C TYR A 78 -22.15 21.10 13.47
N SER A 79 -21.55 21.42 14.61
CA SER A 79 -21.16 22.79 14.98
C SER A 79 -19.67 22.95 15.30
N GLY A 80 -18.89 21.87 15.22
CA GLY A 80 -17.47 21.85 15.62
C GLY A 80 -16.50 22.54 14.65
N GLY A 81 -16.95 22.96 13.47
CA GLY A 81 -16.10 23.59 12.46
C GLY A 81 -15.05 22.65 11.85
N THR A 82 -14.10 23.19 11.09
CA THR A 82 -12.97 22.43 10.53
C THR A 82 -12.01 22.05 11.63
N LYS A 83 -11.65 20.76 11.70
CA LYS A 83 -10.59 20.27 12.58
C LYS A 83 -9.26 20.19 11.83
N THR A 84 -8.14 20.23 12.52
CA THR A 84 -6.81 20.21 11.89
C THR A 84 -5.88 19.29 12.66
N SER A 85 -5.06 18.54 11.92
CA SER A 85 -3.90 17.83 12.45
C SER A 85 -2.64 18.30 11.71
N SER A 86 -1.59 18.65 12.44
CA SER A 86 -0.33 19.18 11.88
C SER A 86 0.82 18.18 11.92
N ALA A 87 0.59 16.97 12.45
CA ALA A 87 1.60 15.92 12.55
C ALA A 87 0.93 14.56 12.39
N MET A 88 1.70 13.60 11.86
CA MET A 88 1.30 12.20 11.98
C MET A 88 1.49 11.76 13.43
N GLU A 89 0.52 11.02 13.94
CA GLU A 89 0.59 10.40 15.26
C GLU A 89 0.15 8.94 15.12
N LEU A 90 0.62 8.06 16.02
CA LEU A 90 0.19 6.67 16.03
C LEU A 90 -1.29 6.56 16.42
N ASN A 91 -2.16 6.28 15.44
CA ASN A 91 -3.55 5.95 15.67
C ASN A 91 -3.69 4.48 16.10
N THR A 92 -3.83 4.26 17.40
CA THR A 92 -4.03 2.93 17.99
C THR A 92 -5.45 2.38 17.81
N ARG A 93 -6.38 3.12 17.17
CA ARG A 93 -7.71 2.58 16.80
C ARG A 93 -7.57 1.30 15.98
N HIS A 94 -6.51 1.25 15.17
CA HIS A 94 -6.20 0.14 14.29
C HIS A 94 -5.24 -0.87 14.92
N ALA A 95 -5.01 -0.78 16.24
CA ALA A 95 -4.18 -1.76 16.91
C ALA A 95 -4.91 -3.11 16.92
N HIS A 96 -4.28 -4.14 16.39
CA HIS A 96 -4.84 -5.48 16.29
C HIS A 96 -3.80 -6.51 16.68
N THR A 97 -4.20 -7.56 17.37
CA THR A 97 -3.34 -8.72 17.61
C THR A 97 -4.03 -9.91 16.99
N GLU A 98 -3.37 -10.49 15.99
CA GLU A 98 -3.89 -11.64 15.26
C GLU A 98 -3.49 -12.93 15.98
N PRO A 99 -4.41 -13.63 16.69
CA PRO A 99 -4.04 -14.79 17.50
C PRO A 99 -3.57 -15.98 16.65
N ALA A 100 -4.03 -16.07 15.39
CA ALA A 100 -3.76 -17.22 14.53
C ALA A 100 -2.39 -17.15 13.84
N VAL A 101 -1.74 -15.98 13.82
CA VAL A 101 -0.41 -15.81 13.23
C VAL A 101 0.54 -15.27 14.31
N PRO A 102 1.50 -16.08 14.81
CA PRO A 102 2.38 -15.74 15.95
C PRO A 102 3.20 -14.44 15.84
N MET A 103 3.11 -13.70 14.75
CA MET A 103 3.87 -12.48 14.49
C MET A 103 3.04 -11.24 14.15
N ALA A 104 1.73 -11.37 13.88
CA ALA A 104 0.93 -10.24 13.41
C ALA A 104 0.27 -9.48 14.58
N SER A 105 1.08 -8.73 15.34
CA SER A 105 0.57 -7.63 16.16
C SER A 105 0.84 -6.32 15.45
N TRP A 106 -0.20 -5.53 15.26
CA TRP A 106 -0.17 -4.21 14.68
C TRP A 106 -0.34 -3.18 15.81
N PRO A 107 0.61 -2.26 16.02
CA PRO A 107 0.51 -1.25 17.08
C PRO A 107 -0.48 -0.12 16.73
N GLY A 108 -0.93 -0.05 15.48
CA GLY A 108 -1.72 1.06 14.93
C GLY A 108 -1.11 1.55 13.61
N VAL A 109 -1.64 2.65 13.08
CA VAL A 109 -1.13 3.32 11.87
C VAL A 109 -0.68 4.72 12.26
N TYR A 110 0.52 5.14 11.85
CA TYR A 110 0.87 6.56 11.94
C TYR A 110 0.13 7.31 10.84
N GLU A 111 -0.65 8.31 11.22
CA GLU A 111 -1.47 9.09 10.30
C GLU A 111 -1.84 10.46 10.88
N TYR A 112 -2.25 11.38 10.02
CA TYR A 112 -2.90 12.62 10.46
C TYR A 112 -4.33 12.28 10.84
N PHE A 113 -4.71 12.47 12.10
CA PHE A 113 -6.08 12.17 12.51
C PHE A 113 -6.70 13.24 13.40
N VAL A 114 -8.03 13.21 13.44
CA VAL A 114 -8.85 13.97 14.39
C VAL A 114 -9.89 13.05 15.02
N THR A 115 -10.25 13.30 16.27
CA THR A 115 -11.36 12.60 16.92
C THR A 115 -12.67 13.33 16.65
N ILE A 116 -13.69 12.60 16.21
CA ILE A 116 -15.06 13.07 15.96
C ILE A 116 -15.97 12.42 17.00
N SER A 117 -16.65 13.21 17.82
CA SER A 117 -17.53 12.71 18.88
C SER A 117 -18.99 12.83 18.49
N ALA A 118 -19.81 11.83 18.83
CA ALA A 118 -21.25 11.86 18.54
C ALA A 118 -21.95 13.08 19.15
N SER A 119 -21.48 13.56 20.31
CA SER A 119 -22.01 14.74 20.99
C SER A 119 -21.81 16.06 20.24
N GLU A 120 -21.03 16.09 19.16
CA GLU A 120 -20.84 17.28 18.31
C GLU A 120 -22.00 17.51 17.32
N PHE A 121 -22.97 16.58 17.30
CA PHE A 121 -24.09 16.55 16.36
C PHE A 121 -25.42 16.60 17.13
N THR A 122 -26.41 17.27 16.55
CA THR A 122 -27.73 17.47 17.18
C THR A 122 -28.78 16.47 16.70
N SER A 123 -28.48 15.68 15.68
CA SER A 123 -29.37 14.66 15.11
C SER A 123 -28.60 13.39 14.72
N ASN A 124 -29.34 12.32 14.43
CA ASN A 124 -28.78 11.08 13.91
C ASN A 124 -28.81 11.09 12.38
N GLY A 125 -27.83 10.48 11.73
CA GLY A 125 -27.84 10.26 10.28
C GLY A 125 -26.45 10.34 9.65
N THR A 126 -26.42 10.57 8.35
CA THR A 126 -25.17 10.66 7.58
C THR A 126 -24.47 12.00 7.83
N ILE A 127 -23.14 11.92 7.92
CA ILE A 127 -22.23 13.07 7.91
C ILE A 127 -21.18 12.87 6.82
N SER A 128 -20.59 13.96 6.36
CA SER A 128 -19.51 13.96 5.38
C SER A 128 -18.26 14.56 6.01
N VAL A 129 -17.12 13.88 5.80
CA VAL A 129 -15.79 14.36 6.18
C VAL A 129 -14.96 14.51 4.91
N THR A 130 -14.50 15.73 4.61
CA THR A 130 -13.69 16.05 3.44
C THR A 130 -12.31 16.56 3.89
N PRO A 131 -11.27 15.70 3.85
CA PRO A 131 -9.91 16.12 4.18
C PRO A 131 -9.29 17.00 3.08
N THR A 132 -8.51 18.00 3.50
CA THR A 132 -7.59 18.78 2.65
C THR A 132 -6.19 18.68 3.21
N VAL A 133 -5.29 18.05 2.45
CA VAL A 133 -3.88 17.89 2.81
C VAL A 133 -3.09 19.04 2.21
N VAL A 134 -2.26 19.70 3.02
CA VAL A 134 -1.43 20.84 2.61
C VAL A 134 0.04 20.49 2.85
N GLY A 135 0.85 20.56 1.81
CA GLY A 135 2.31 20.39 1.83
C GLY A 135 3.05 21.61 2.35
N ASN A 136 4.29 21.44 2.79
CA ASN A 136 5.15 22.54 3.26
C ASN A 136 5.56 23.50 2.14
N ASP A 137 5.52 23.04 0.89
CA ASP A 137 5.71 23.85 -0.33
C ASP A 137 4.45 24.63 -0.74
N GLY A 138 3.37 24.54 0.04
CA GLY A 138 2.08 25.14 -0.25
C GLY A 138 1.21 24.33 -1.22
N GLY A 139 1.68 23.15 -1.64
CA GLY A 139 0.90 22.24 -2.47
C GLY A 139 -0.30 21.71 -1.70
N SER A 140 -1.40 21.36 -2.38
CA SER A 140 -2.58 20.86 -1.67
C SER A 140 -3.33 19.79 -2.45
N ARG A 141 -3.93 18.86 -1.71
CA ARG A 141 -4.85 17.84 -2.24
C ARG A 141 -6.13 17.83 -1.41
N VAL A 142 -7.26 18.02 -2.06
CA VAL A 142 -8.58 17.76 -1.47
C VAL A 142 -8.93 16.30 -1.76
N LEU A 143 -9.18 15.52 -0.71
CA LEU A 143 -9.59 14.13 -0.83
C LEU A 143 -11.11 14.03 -1.06
N GLY A 144 -11.56 12.91 -1.61
CA GLY A 144 -12.99 12.62 -1.72
C GLY A 144 -13.66 12.63 -0.35
N SER A 145 -14.92 13.10 -0.30
CA SER A 145 -15.72 13.07 0.93
C SER A 145 -15.98 11.62 1.36
N THR A 146 -15.65 11.30 2.61
CA THR A 146 -16.01 10.03 3.23
C THR A 146 -17.29 10.22 4.05
N THR A 147 -18.31 9.43 3.73
CA THR A 147 -19.56 9.40 4.50
C THR A 147 -19.36 8.59 5.78
N LEU A 148 -19.89 9.05 6.91
CA LEU A 148 -20.04 8.27 8.15
C LEU A 148 -21.49 8.34 8.63
N ILE A 149 -21.85 7.46 9.57
CA ILE A 149 -23.14 7.50 10.27
C ILE A 149 -22.90 7.95 11.71
N VAL A 150 -23.67 8.92 12.20
CA VAL A 150 -23.58 9.38 13.58
C VAL A 150 -24.91 9.24 14.31
N GLU A 151 -24.83 8.84 15.57
CA GLU A 151 -25.94 8.86 16.52
C GLU A 151 -25.81 10.08 17.44
N GLY A 152 -26.03 11.29 16.92
CA GLY A 152 -25.80 12.51 17.69
C GLY A 152 -26.84 12.81 18.77
N ALA A 153 -28.11 12.48 18.50
CA ALA A 153 -29.23 12.82 19.40
C ALA A 153 -29.58 11.70 20.38
N ASN A 154 -29.57 10.45 19.92
CA ASN A 154 -29.91 9.27 20.72
C ASN A 154 -29.37 8.00 20.08
N ALA A 155 -29.23 6.95 20.89
CA ALA A 155 -28.87 5.62 20.41
C ALA A 155 -29.95 5.06 19.47
N THR A 156 -29.55 4.40 18.38
CA THR A 156 -30.48 3.71 17.49
C THR A 156 -30.38 2.19 17.66
N ASN A 157 -31.53 1.52 17.68
CA ASN A 157 -31.56 0.07 17.71
C ASN A 157 -31.36 -0.48 16.30
N ARG A 158 -30.28 -1.22 16.09
CA ARG A 158 -30.06 -1.96 14.84
C ARG A 158 -30.88 -3.24 14.83
N ASN A 159 -31.44 -3.57 13.67
CA ASN A 159 -32.12 -4.85 13.53
C ASN A 159 -31.07 -5.97 13.38
N TYR A 160 -31.32 -7.09 14.04
CA TYR A 160 -30.42 -8.24 13.97
C TYR A 160 -31.16 -9.57 13.82
N ALA A 161 -30.43 -10.58 13.36
CA ALA A 161 -30.89 -11.97 13.35
C ALA A 161 -29.70 -12.91 13.58
N TYR A 162 -29.96 -14.08 14.18
CA TYR A 162 -28.96 -15.12 14.37
C TYR A 162 -29.14 -16.23 13.34
N VAL A 163 -28.05 -16.90 12.96
CA VAL A 163 -28.05 -18.05 12.06
C VAL A 163 -27.37 -19.22 12.73
N ASN A 164 -27.98 -20.40 12.62
CA ASN A 164 -27.34 -21.66 12.94
C ASN A 164 -27.73 -22.69 11.87
N PRO A 165 -26.79 -23.19 11.06
CA PRO A 165 -27.12 -24.02 9.90
C PRO A 165 -27.60 -25.41 10.30
N SER A 166 -27.24 -25.87 11.50
CA SER A 166 -27.54 -27.22 12.00
C SER A 166 -28.85 -27.32 12.79
N THR A 167 -29.18 -26.28 13.56
CA THR A 167 -30.32 -26.30 14.51
C THR A 167 -31.35 -25.21 14.24
N GLY A 168 -31.06 -24.27 13.35
CA GLY A 168 -31.95 -23.18 13.00
C GLY A 168 -33.23 -23.62 12.28
N SER A 169 -34.21 -22.72 12.30
CA SER A 169 -35.49 -22.87 11.62
C SER A 169 -35.77 -21.64 10.76
N ASP A 170 -36.38 -21.84 9.59
CA ASP A 170 -36.80 -20.72 8.74
C ASP A 170 -38.02 -19.96 9.30
N SER A 171 -38.60 -20.46 10.40
CA SER A 171 -39.59 -19.74 11.21
C SER A 171 -38.99 -18.71 12.18
N CYS A 172 -37.67 -18.46 12.14
CA CYS A 172 -36.99 -17.47 12.98
C CYS A 172 -37.58 -16.06 12.85
N GLN A 173 -37.27 -15.20 13.81
CA GLN A 173 -37.68 -13.79 13.85
C GLN A 173 -36.49 -12.87 14.10
N ALA A 174 -36.48 -11.70 13.47
CA ALA A 174 -35.51 -10.65 13.77
C ALA A 174 -35.67 -10.12 15.20
N ASN A 175 -34.60 -9.58 15.76
CA ASN A 175 -34.52 -8.99 17.10
C ASN A 175 -34.89 -9.97 18.22
N THR A 176 -34.70 -11.27 17.97
CA THR A 176 -34.87 -12.34 18.96
C THR A 176 -33.59 -13.17 19.04
N THR A 177 -33.53 -14.07 20.02
CA THR A 177 -32.47 -15.08 20.06
C THR A 177 -32.78 -16.29 19.17
N ASP A 178 -33.86 -16.31 18.38
CA ASP A 178 -34.15 -17.44 17.51
C ASP A 178 -33.15 -17.52 16.36
N ARG A 179 -32.79 -18.75 15.96
CA ARG A 179 -31.76 -18.99 14.94
C ARG A 179 -32.45 -19.32 13.63
N CYS A 180 -32.20 -18.51 12.62
CA CYS A 180 -32.52 -18.85 11.25
C CYS A 180 -31.65 -20.01 10.78
N ARG A 181 -32.16 -20.84 9.87
CA ARG A 181 -31.37 -21.93 9.28
C ARG A 181 -30.34 -21.39 8.28
N THR A 182 -30.69 -20.36 7.52
CA THR A 182 -29.84 -19.81 6.46
C THR A 182 -29.54 -18.33 6.68
N ILE A 183 -28.43 -17.87 6.09
CA ILE A 183 -28.05 -16.45 6.05
C ILE A 183 -29.11 -15.64 5.32
N GLU A 184 -29.59 -16.14 4.17
CA GLU A 184 -30.66 -15.52 3.38
C GLU A 184 -31.90 -15.23 4.24
N ARG A 185 -32.36 -16.23 4.99
CA ARG A 185 -33.55 -16.08 5.82
C ARG A 185 -33.33 -15.04 6.92
N ALA A 186 -32.16 -15.02 7.54
CA ALA A 186 -31.81 -14.01 8.53
C ALA A 186 -31.81 -12.58 7.95
N VAL A 187 -31.27 -12.40 6.74
CA VAL A 187 -31.33 -11.12 6.03
C VAL A 187 -32.77 -10.73 5.75
N GLN A 188 -33.61 -11.63 5.25
CA GLN A 188 -35.02 -11.36 4.97
C GLN A 188 -35.80 -10.91 6.21
N VAL A 189 -35.66 -11.60 7.35
CA VAL A 189 -36.39 -11.23 8.56
C VAL A 189 -35.90 -9.90 9.14
N ALA A 190 -34.58 -9.64 9.11
CA ALA A 190 -34.01 -8.38 9.56
C ALA A 190 -34.42 -7.22 8.64
N GLN A 191 -34.41 -7.43 7.32
CA GLN A 191 -34.85 -6.46 6.33
C GLN A 191 -36.34 -6.14 6.49
N ALA A 192 -37.19 -7.15 6.69
CA ALA A 192 -38.62 -6.96 6.93
C ALA A 192 -38.87 -6.15 8.22
N ALA A 193 -38.12 -6.44 9.30
CA ALA A 193 -38.18 -5.66 10.53
C ALA A 193 -37.71 -4.21 10.35
N ASN A 194 -36.83 -3.96 9.37
CA ASN A 194 -36.33 -2.65 9.01
C ASN A 194 -37.09 -2.01 7.83
N GLY A 195 -38.37 -2.35 7.66
CA GLY A 195 -39.24 -1.71 6.65
C GLY A 195 -38.84 -1.98 5.20
N GLY A 196 -38.15 -3.09 4.92
CA GLY A 196 -37.72 -3.48 3.58
C GLY A 196 -36.29 -3.05 3.20
N ASN A 197 -35.55 -2.39 4.10
CA ASN A 197 -34.16 -1.95 3.87
C ASN A 197 -33.17 -2.80 4.70
N SER A 198 -32.02 -3.17 4.15
CA SER A 198 -30.98 -3.93 4.86
C SER A 198 -29.87 -3.07 5.45
N SER A 199 -29.88 -1.75 5.23
CA SER A 199 -28.88 -0.83 5.78
C SER A 199 -28.86 -0.84 7.30
N GLY A 200 -27.67 -1.08 7.86
CA GLY A 200 -27.42 -1.11 9.30
C GLY A 200 -27.84 -2.41 9.99
N ASN A 201 -28.40 -3.37 9.26
CA ASN A 201 -28.77 -4.68 9.80
C ASN A 201 -27.52 -5.51 10.13
N ILE A 202 -27.63 -6.36 11.16
CA ILE A 202 -26.56 -7.25 11.60
C ILE A 202 -27.02 -8.70 11.58
N ILE A 203 -26.28 -9.57 10.90
CA ILE A 203 -26.52 -11.01 10.87
C ILE A 203 -25.41 -11.69 11.66
N TYR A 204 -25.78 -12.34 12.75
CA TYR A 204 -24.86 -13.08 13.61
C TYR A 204 -24.82 -14.56 13.24
N LEU A 205 -23.62 -15.08 13.00
CA LEU A 205 -23.40 -16.48 12.64
C LEU A 205 -22.86 -17.25 13.85
N ASP A 206 -23.58 -18.28 14.29
CA ASP A 206 -23.03 -19.26 15.23
C ASP A 206 -21.89 -20.06 14.57
N ALA A 207 -21.12 -20.83 15.32
CA ALA A 207 -20.15 -21.75 14.72
C ALA A 207 -20.84 -22.75 13.76
N GLY A 208 -20.28 -22.95 12.57
CA GLY A 208 -20.81 -23.85 11.56
C GLY A 208 -20.24 -23.61 10.16
N ASN A 209 -20.61 -24.50 9.24
CA ASN A 209 -20.37 -24.36 7.81
C ASN A 209 -21.66 -23.83 7.16
N TYR A 210 -21.53 -22.75 6.42
CA TYR A 210 -22.61 -22.03 5.78
C TYR A 210 -22.43 -22.12 4.29
N THR A 211 -23.52 -22.44 3.60
CA THR A 211 -23.59 -22.35 2.15
C THR A 211 -24.14 -20.98 1.77
N ALA A 212 -23.45 -20.37 0.82
CA ALA A 212 -23.79 -19.07 0.25
C ALA A 212 -24.94 -19.24 -0.77
N VAL A 213 -26.16 -19.60 -0.32
CA VAL A 213 -27.30 -19.85 -1.25
C VAL A 213 -28.43 -18.87 -1.00
N GLY A 214 -28.81 -18.14 -2.05
CA GLY A 214 -30.04 -17.36 -2.15
C GLY A 214 -29.94 -16.17 -3.11
N SER A 215 -30.74 -16.16 -4.18
CA SER A 215 -30.97 -14.95 -5.00
C SER A 215 -31.97 -14.06 -4.26
N HIS A 216 -31.49 -13.35 -3.24
CA HIS A 216 -32.30 -12.42 -2.47
C HIS A 216 -31.96 -10.97 -2.81
N THR A 217 -32.99 -10.17 -3.09
CA THR A 217 -32.82 -8.75 -3.35
C THR A 217 -32.57 -8.01 -2.04
N THR A 218 -31.32 -7.57 -1.86
CA THR A 218 -30.88 -6.91 -0.64
C THR A 218 -30.66 -5.44 -0.96
N SER A 219 -31.58 -4.57 -0.54
CA SER A 219 -31.35 -3.13 -0.68
C SER A 219 -30.53 -2.64 0.49
N THR A 220 -29.32 -2.19 0.22
CA THR A 220 -28.53 -1.35 1.13
C THR A 220 -28.24 -0.05 0.40
N SER A 221 -28.51 1.10 1.01
CA SER A 221 -28.33 2.40 0.34
C SER A 221 -27.74 3.49 1.24
N GLY A 222 -27.64 3.25 2.54
CA GLY A 222 -27.10 4.23 3.49
C GLY A 222 -26.14 3.68 4.53
N GLU A 223 -25.99 2.36 4.68
CA GLU A 223 -25.09 1.72 5.62
C GLU A 223 -24.90 0.24 5.25
N TRP A 224 -23.81 -0.35 5.72
CA TRP A 224 -23.47 -1.77 5.54
C TRP A 224 -24.55 -2.70 6.11
N LEU A 225 -24.96 -3.69 5.31
CA LEU A 225 -25.44 -4.95 5.87
C LEU A 225 -24.21 -5.70 6.39
N THR A 226 -24.18 -6.00 7.70
CA THR A 226 -23.03 -6.67 8.32
C THR A 226 -23.35 -8.12 8.62
N ILE A 227 -22.56 -9.04 8.07
CA ILE A 227 -22.61 -10.48 8.36
C ILE A 227 -21.37 -10.81 9.18
N LYS A 228 -21.57 -11.23 10.44
CA LYS A 228 -20.47 -11.37 11.38
C LYS A 228 -20.62 -12.54 12.34
N ASN A 229 -19.53 -12.88 13.02
CA ASN A 229 -19.58 -13.86 14.09
C ASN A 229 -20.53 -13.48 15.22
N ALA A 230 -21.29 -14.46 15.71
CA ALA A 230 -22.05 -14.33 16.94
C ALA A 230 -21.09 -14.10 18.12
N PRO A 231 -21.53 -13.40 19.18
CA PRO A 231 -20.72 -13.18 20.38
C PRO A 231 -20.13 -14.49 20.92
N GLY A 232 -18.80 -14.55 21.04
CA GLY A 232 -18.06 -15.71 21.54
C GLY A 232 -17.69 -16.76 20.49
N ALA A 233 -18.15 -16.65 19.24
CA ALA A 233 -17.70 -17.50 18.15
C ALA A 233 -16.39 -16.98 17.53
N SER A 234 -15.45 -17.88 17.23
CA SER A 234 -14.23 -17.56 16.48
C SER A 234 -14.51 -17.57 14.99
N ARG A 235 -13.84 -16.69 14.23
CA ARG A 235 -13.90 -16.69 12.77
C ARG A 235 -13.53 -18.04 12.16
N ASP A 236 -12.60 -18.77 12.79
CA ASP A 236 -12.09 -20.05 12.27
C ASP A 236 -13.14 -21.16 12.32
N ASN A 237 -14.20 -20.96 13.11
CA ASN A 237 -15.32 -21.91 13.25
C ASN A 237 -16.56 -21.47 12.47
N ILE A 238 -16.49 -20.38 11.70
CA ILE A 238 -17.58 -19.86 10.87
C ILE A 238 -17.08 -19.83 9.45
N ILE A 239 -17.39 -20.88 8.69
CA ILE A 239 -16.90 -21.04 7.32
C ILE A 239 -18.08 -20.78 6.40
N ILE A 240 -17.99 -19.70 5.62
CA ILE A 240 -18.90 -19.42 4.52
C ILE A 240 -18.23 -19.94 3.26
N SER A 241 -18.75 -21.05 2.73
CA SER A 241 -18.29 -21.64 1.48
C SER A 241 -19.25 -21.36 0.34
N ASP A 242 -18.72 -21.45 -0.86
CA ASP A 242 -19.43 -21.40 -2.13
C ASP A 242 -20.59 -22.41 -2.24
N SER A 243 -21.64 -21.95 -2.90
CA SER A 243 -22.70 -22.72 -3.62
C SER A 243 -23.69 -21.78 -4.34
N GLY A 244 -23.28 -20.54 -4.61
CA GLY A 244 -24.08 -19.48 -5.21
C GLY A 244 -23.50 -18.09 -4.88
N THR A 245 -23.70 -17.12 -5.77
CA THR A 245 -23.36 -15.72 -5.47
C THR A 245 -24.41 -15.19 -4.50
N VAL A 246 -23.97 -14.66 -3.36
CA VAL A 246 -24.89 -14.06 -2.38
C VAL A 246 -24.81 -12.56 -2.51
N PHE A 247 -25.98 -11.94 -2.58
CA PHE A 247 -26.17 -10.49 -2.50
C PHE A 247 -25.75 -9.68 -3.74
N ASP A 248 -25.95 -10.20 -4.95
CA ASP A 248 -25.70 -9.48 -6.24
C ASP A 248 -26.37 -8.09 -6.36
N SER A 249 -27.28 -7.76 -5.44
CA SER A 249 -28.00 -6.49 -5.39
C SER A 249 -27.66 -5.61 -4.18
N ALA A 250 -26.83 -6.08 -3.24
CA ALA A 250 -26.38 -5.25 -2.13
C ALA A 250 -25.39 -4.21 -2.63
N ASP A 251 -25.66 -2.94 -2.33
CA ASP A 251 -24.73 -1.85 -2.63
C ASP A 251 -23.56 -1.82 -1.63
N HIS A 252 -23.88 -2.09 -0.35
CA HIS A 252 -22.97 -2.10 0.79
C HIS A 252 -23.09 -3.40 1.57
N LEU A 253 -22.08 -4.26 1.45
CA LEU A 253 -21.97 -5.53 2.18
C LEU A 253 -20.68 -5.59 2.99
N LYS A 254 -20.80 -5.94 4.28
CA LYS A 254 -19.66 -6.17 5.17
C LYS A 254 -19.65 -7.61 5.68
N PHE A 255 -18.50 -8.28 5.56
CA PHE A 255 -18.19 -9.47 6.35
C PHE A 255 -17.25 -9.09 7.48
N GLU A 256 -17.55 -9.53 8.70
CA GLU A 256 -16.73 -9.20 9.87
C GLU A 256 -16.46 -10.44 10.74
N GLY A 257 -15.19 -10.77 10.96
CA GLY A 257 -14.80 -11.85 11.88
C GLY A 257 -15.30 -13.24 11.45
N VAL A 258 -15.36 -13.53 10.15
CA VAL A 258 -15.76 -14.84 9.60
C VAL A 258 -14.70 -15.38 8.64
N SER A 259 -14.77 -16.67 8.31
CA SER A 259 -13.93 -17.26 7.26
C SER A 259 -14.71 -17.38 5.95
N LEU A 260 -14.12 -16.89 4.86
CA LEU A 260 -14.61 -17.07 3.49
C LEU A 260 -13.74 -18.12 2.81
N TYR A 261 -14.37 -19.18 2.29
CA TYR A 261 -13.70 -20.34 1.72
C TYR A 261 -14.11 -20.53 0.26
N ALA A 262 -13.13 -20.56 -0.64
CA ALA A 262 -13.33 -20.99 -2.02
C ALA A 262 -13.08 -22.50 -2.10
N SER A 263 -14.11 -23.32 -2.35
CA SER A 263 -13.92 -24.78 -2.36
C SER A 263 -13.24 -25.33 -3.61
N SER A 264 -13.33 -24.61 -4.73
CA SER A 264 -12.71 -24.99 -6.01
C SER A 264 -12.48 -23.77 -6.92
N TYR A 265 -12.03 -23.98 -8.16
CA TYR A 265 -11.76 -22.91 -9.12
C TYR A 265 -13.04 -22.23 -9.60
N GLY A 266 -13.08 -20.89 -9.56
CA GLY A 266 -14.28 -20.12 -9.93
C GLY A 266 -15.42 -20.21 -8.91
N ASP A 267 -15.24 -21.01 -7.86
CA ASP A 267 -16.16 -21.18 -6.74
C ASP A 267 -15.86 -20.13 -5.66
N ASN A 268 -16.10 -18.87 -6.02
CA ASN A 268 -15.89 -17.74 -5.12
C ASN A 268 -17.13 -17.53 -4.24
N VAL A 269 -16.92 -17.12 -2.99
CA VAL A 269 -18.01 -16.69 -2.09
C VAL A 269 -18.66 -15.41 -2.63
N ILE A 270 -17.83 -14.52 -3.19
CA ILE A 270 -18.28 -13.30 -3.87
C ILE A 270 -17.74 -13.33 -5.30
N ASN A 271 -18.63 -13.32 -6.27
CA ASN A 271 -18.33 -13.31 -7.70
C ASN A 271 -18.99 -12.09 -8.36
N GLY A 272 -18.31 -10.95 -8.33
CA GLY A 272 -18.74 -9.70 -8.97
C GLY A 272 -19.95 -8.99 -8.35
N THR A 273 -20.33 -7.88 -9.00
CA THR A 273 -21.49 -6.97 -8.78
C THR A 273 -21.66 -6.22 -7.47
N VAL A 274 -21.10 -6.64 -6.33
CA VAL A 274 -21.21 -5.87 -5.08
C VAL A 274 -20.33 -4.60 -5.19
N PRO A 275 -20.91 -3.39 -5.33
CA PRO A 275 -20.13 -2.18 -5.62
C PRO A 275 -19.26 -1.77 -4.43
N ASN A 276 -19.76 -1.93 -3.21
CA ASN A 276 -19.03 -1.68 -1.98
C ASN A 276 -19.02 -2.96 -1.14
N LEU A 277 -17.86 -3.62 -1.11
CA LEU A 277 -17.59 -4.76 -0.26
C LEU A 277 -16.56 -4.36 0.81
N TRP A 278 -16.77 -4.78 2.04
CA TRP A 278 -15.80 -4.64 3.11
C TRP A 278 -15.60 -5.97 3.83
N VAL A 279 -14.37 -6.48 3.86
CA VAL A 279 -13.98 -7.62 4.70
C VAL A 279 -13.12 -7.14 5.87
N ASP A 280 -13.53 -7.47 7.09
CA ASP A 280 -12.95 -6.92 8.32
C ASP A 280 -12.67 -8.02 9.33
N GLY A 281 -11.42 -8.24 9.74
CA GLY A 281 -11.11 -9.34 10.67
C GLY A 281 -11.34 -10.74 10.08
N CYS A 282 -11.53 -10.85 8.76
CA CYS A 282 -11.90 -12.10 8.10
C CYS A 282 -10.70 -13.00 7.81
N LYS A 283 -10.97 -14.29 7.61
CA LYS A 283 -10.01 -15.23 7.03
C LYS A 283 -10.43 -15.58 5.60
N LEU A 284 -9.56 -15.41 4.63
CA LEU A 284 -9.77 -15.79 3.23
C LEU A 284 -8.88 -16.99 2.93
N TYR A 285 -9.45 -18.12 2.50
CA TYR A 285 -8.65 -19.29 2.18
C TYR A 285 -9.30 -20.22 1.17
N SER A 286 -8.52 -21.16 0.63
CA SER A 286 -8.99 -22.22 -0.25
C SER A 286 -8.34 -23.56 0.16
N PRO A 287 -8.65 -24.69 -0.51
CA PRO A 287 -7.99 -25.96 -0.23
C PRO A 287 -6.47 -25.96 -0.48
N SER A 288 -5.93 -25.02 -1.27
CA SER A 288 -4.53 -24.99 -1.69
C SER A 288 -4.16 -23.63 -2.30
N ARG A 289 -2.95 -23.13 -2.08
CA ARG A 289 -2.42 -21.97 -2.85
C ARG A 289 -2.26 -22.25 -4.35
N LEU A 290 -2.00 -23.50 -4.72
CA LEU A 290 -1.57 -23.86 -6.07
C LEU A 290 -2.65 -23.60 -7.12
N TYR A 291 -2.25 -22.90 -8.18
CA TYR A 291 -2.94 -22.80 -9.45
C TYR A 291 -2.80 -24.11 -10.24
N ASN A 292 -3.89 -24.85 -10.41
CA ASN A 292 -3.90 -26.23 -10.88
C ASN A 292 -5.11 -26.56 -11.75
N ASP A 293 -5.46 -25.65 -12.67
CA ASP A 293 -6.21 -26.04 -13.86
C ASP A 293 -5.53 -25.54 -15.15
N PRO A 294 -4.51 -26.29 -15.64
CA PRO A 294 -3.90 -26.02 -16.95
C PRO A 294 -4.87 -26.21 -18.12
N ASP A 295 -6.01 -26.88 -17.94
CA ASP A 295 -6.90 -27.29 -19.03
C ASP A 295 -8.08 -26.33 -19.26
N THR A 296 -8.52 -25.58 -18.24
CA THR A 296 -9.67 -24.66 -18.39
C THR A 296 -9.29 -23.19 -18.55
N GLY A 297 -8.08 -22.79 -18.15
CA GLY A 297 -7.56 -21.43 -18.33
C GLY A 297 -8.44 -20.31 -17.75
N ASN A 298 -9.37 -20.63 -16.83
CA ASN A 298 -10.37 -19.69 -16.33
C ASN A 298 -10.83 -20.08 -14.93
N GLY A 299 -10.05 -19.71 -13.92
CA GLY A 299 -10.53 -19.67 -12.54
C GLY A 299 -9.43 -19.16 -11.63
N ASP A 300 -9.71 -18.08 -10.90
CA ASP A 300 -8.89 -17.74 -9.74
C ASP A 300 -9.38 -18.63 -8.57
N LEU A 301 -8.47 -19.15 -7.75
CA LEU A 301 -8.76 -19.92 -6.54
C LEU A 301 -8.72 -19.01 -5.31
N ARG A 302 -9.71 -18.12 -5.23
CA ARG A 302 -9.83 -17.13 -4.15
C ARG A 302 -11.29 -16.88 -3.76
N PRO A 303 -11.59 -16.62 -2.47
CA PRO A 303 -12.98 -16.41 -2.03
C PRO A 303 -13.69 -15.19 -2.63
N ILE A 304 -12.93 -14.22 -3.14
CA ILE A 304 -13.46 -12.96 -3.68
C ILE A 304 -12.87 -12.76 -5.08
N GLN A 305 -13.74 -12.75 -6.08
CA GLN A 305 -13.38 -12.48 -7.48
C GLN A 305 -14.27 -11.37 -8.04
N GLY A 306 -13.71 -10.55 -8.92
CA GLY A 306 -14.44 -9.48 -9.62
C GLY A 306 -13.60 -8.22 -9.78
N SER A 307 -14.17 -7.24 -10.49
CA SER A 307 -13.53 -5.95 -10.81
C SER A 307 -14.00 -4.80 -9.91
N THR A 308 -14.73 -5.07 -8.83
CA THR A 308 -15.18 -4.02 -7.92
C THR A 308 -14.06 -3.69 -6.94
N LYS A 309 -13.77 -2.40 -6.78
CA LYS A 309 -12.85 -1.96 -5.73
C LYS A 309 -13.49 -2.22 -4.37
N TYR A 310 -12.76 -2.81 -3.44
CA TYR A 310 -13.30 -3.14 -2.12
C TYR A 310 -12.32 -2.76 -0.99
N TYR A 311 -12.75 -2.97 0.25
CA TYR A 311 -11.98 -2.68 1.46
C TYR A 311 -11.64 -3.97 2.19
N ALA A 312 -10.39 -4.12 2.65
CA ALA A 312 -9.97 -5.22 3.50
C ALA A 312 -9.18 -4.67 4.68
N THR A 313 -9.67 -4.92 5.89
CA THR A 313 -9.03 -4.49 7.14
C THR A 313 -8.85 -5.68 8.06
N GLU A 314 -7.73 -5.74 8.76
CA GLU A 314 -7.47 -6.79 9.79
C GLU A 314 -7.65 -8.22 9.25
N THR A 315 -7.43 -8.40 7.94
CA THR A 315 -7.80 -9.63 7.23
C THR A 315 -6.58 -10.55 7.11
N PHE A 316 -6.83 -11.85 7.26
CA PHE A 316 -5.86 -12.91 7.04
C PHE A 316 -6.18 -13.68 5.76
N ALA A 317 -5.24 -13.75 4.81
CA ALA A 317 -5.39 -14.51 3.59
C ALA A 317 -4.34 -15.63 3.51
N THR A 318 -4.76 -16.86 3.21
CA THR A 318 -3.83 -17.99 3.09
C THR A 318 -4.33 -19.10 2.19
N GLU A 319 -3.42 -19.86 1.58
CA GLU A 319 -3.76 -20.95 0.67
C GLU A 319 -4.69 -20.45 -0.44
N VAL A 320 -4.37 -19.31 -1.04
CA VAL A 320 -5.08 -18.75 -2.21
C VAL A 320 -4.08 -18.51 -3.31
N ASP A 321 -4.54 -18.49 -4.56
CA ASP A 321 -3.65 -18.18 -5.68
C ASP A 321 -3.27 -16.70 -5.68
N ARG A 322 -4.24 -15.78 -5.64
CA ARG A 322 -4.07 -14.33 -5.53
C ARG A 322 -4.77 -13.82 -4.27
N ALA A 323 -4.10 -12.98 -3.49
CA ALA A 323 -4.68 -12.49 -2.24
C ALA A 323 -5.64 -11.31 -2.47
N PHE A 324 -5.13 -10.18 -2.97
CA PHE A 324 -5.92 -8.96 -3.10
C PHE A 324 -5.69 -8.25 -4.44
N SER A 325 -6.75 -7.68 -4.99
CA SER A 325 -6.70 -6.92 -6.24
C SER A 325 -7.64 -5.73 -6.15
N ASP A 326 -7.23 -4.61 -6.72
CA ASP A 326 -8.05 -3.40 -6.90
C ASP A 326 -8.58 -2.83 -5.56
N MET A 327 -7.80 -2.96 -4.49
CA MET A 327 -8.21 -2.50 -3.16
C MET A 327 -8.28 -0.98 -3.08
N THR A 328 -9.37 -0.46 -2.52
CA THR A 328 -9.40 0.95 -2.09
C THR A 328 -8.56 1.13 -0.84
N ILE A 329 -8.70 0.21 0.13
CA ILE A 329 -7.89 0.13 1.35
C ILE A 329 -7.58 -1.34 1.63
N LEU A 330 -6.31 -1.66 1.79
CA LEU A 330 -5.81 -2.88 2.41
C LEU A 330 -5.01 -2.48 3.65
N ARG A 331 -5.55 -2.73 4.85
CA ARG A 331 -4.92 -2.31 6.11
C ARG A 331 -4.80 -3.46 7.10
N ASN A 332 -3.66 -3.56 7.80
CA ASN A 332 -3.42 -4.56 8.86
C ASN A 332 -3.62 -5.99 8.34
N ALA A 333 -3.23 -6.25 7.09
CA ALA A 333 -3.45 -7.54 6.45
C ALA A 333 -2.26 -8.48 6.70
N THR A 334 -2.56 -9.75 6.90
CA THR A 334 -1.54 -10.81 6.95
C THR A 334 -1.82 -11.79 5.83
N ILE A 335 -0.82 -12.05 5.00
CA ILE A 335 -0.96 -12.83 3.78
C ILE A 335 0.12 -13.91 3.83
N TYR A 336 -0.28 -15.16 3.75
CA TYR A 336 0.61 -16.28 4.01
C TYR A 336 0.36 -17.43 3.06
N ARG A 337 1.38 -18.04 2.47
CA ARG A 337 1.21 -19.19 1.56
C ARG A 337 0.29 -18.84 0.40
N ILE A 338 0.80 -18.02 -0.50
CA ILE A 338 0.12 -17.60 -1.74
C ILE A 338 0.95 -18.01 -2.95
N SER A 339 0.30 -18.19 -4.10
CA SER A 339 0.97 -18.66 -5.32
C SER A 339 1.38 -17.52 -6.26
N GLU A 340 0.46 -16.61 -6.56
CA GLU A 340 0.60 -15.53 -7.52
C GLU A 340 0.72 -14.15 -6.82
N ASP A 341 0.32 -13.09 -7.51
CA ASP A 341 0.28 -11.71 -7.03
C ASP A 341 -0.40 -11.58 -5.66
N VAL A 342 0.31 -10.95 -4.73
CA VAL A 342 -0.20 -10.68 -3.38
C VAL A 342 -1.13 -9.47 -3.42
N THR A 343 -0.68 -8.38 -4.02
CA THR A 343 -1.48 -7.17 -4.19
C THR A 343 -1.37 -6.62 -5.60
N ARG A 344 -2.51 -6.30 -6.21
CA ARG A 344 -2.59 -5.69 -7.55
C ARG A 344 -3.41 -4.41 -7.53
N ASN A 345 -2.96 -3.35 -8.20
CA ASN A 345 -3.72 -2.11 -8.47
C ASN A 345 -4.40 -1.51 -7.24
N SER A 346 -3.76 -1.61 -6.08
CA SER A 346 -4.34 -1.24 -4.79
C SER A 346 -3.92 0.18 -4.43
N ASN A 347 -4.89 1.04 -4.10
CA ASN A 347 -4.64 2.47 -3.90
C ASN A 347 -3.92 2.78 -2.57
N LEU A 348 -4.36 2.13 -1.48
CA LEU A 348 -3.79 2.29 -0.15
C LEU A 348 -3.51 0.91 0.44
N VAL A 349 -2.24 0.59 0.65
CA VAL A 349 -1.76 -0.62 1.34
C VAL A 349 -0.98 -0.18 2.57
N VAL A 350 -1.46 -0.52 3.77
CA VAL A 350 -0.88 -0.05 5.03
C VAL A 350 -0.75 -1.20 6.02
N ASN A 351 0.40 -1.32 6.68
CA ASN A 351 0.61 -2.36 7.70
C ASN A 351 0.27 -3.75 7.14
N THR A 352 0.96 -4.16 6.08
CA THR A 352 0.70 -5.46 5.42
C THR A 352 1.90 -6.37 5.58
N ARG A 353 1.64 -7.61 6.00
CA ARG A 353 2.65 -8.67 6.11
C ARG A 353 2.39 -9.74 5.07
N VAL A 354 3.45 -10.18 4.43
CA VAL A 354 3.44 -11.21 3.39
C VAL A 354 4.54 -12.21 3.69
N ASP A 355 4.22 -13.49 3.61
CA ASP A 355 5.19 -14.56 3.80
C ASP A 355 4.81 -15.79 2.94
N ASP A 356 5.82 -16.49 2.43
CA ASP A 356 5.68 -17.71 1.62
C ASP A 356 4.86 -17.46 0.34
N GLN A 357 5.33 -16.50 -0.49
CA GLN A 357 4.81 -16.26 -1.84
C GLN A 357 5.60 -17.12 -2.83
N ASP A 358 5.01 -18.25 -3.18
CA ASP A 358 5.65 -19.27 -4.00
C ASP A 358 4.66 -19.81 -5.04
N PRO A 359 4.85 -19.48 -6.34
CA PRO A 359 4.02 -20.05 -7.40
C PRO A 359 4.22 -21.58 -7.56
N GLU A 360 5.18 -22.15 -6.82
CA GLU A 360 5.71 -23.50 -6.96
C GLU A 360 6.14 -23.79 -8.40
N ASP A 361 6.52 -25.04 -8.69
CA ASP A 361 6.78 -25.48 -10.07
C ASP A 361 5.45 -25.73 -10.81
N ALA A 362 4.44 -24.86 -10.60
CA ALA A 362 3.15 -24.99 -11.27
C ALA A 362 3.41 -25.11 -12.78
N LEU A 363 3.19 -26.32 -13.31
CA LEU A 363 3.61 -26.81 -14.63
C LEU A 363 2.88 -26.11 -15.80
N ALA A 364 2.21 -24.98 -15.53
CA ALA A 364 1.31 -24.29 -16.41
C ALA A 364 1.73 -22.81 -16.51
N GLN A 365 2.38 -22.46 -17.62
CA GLN A 365 2.40 -21.13 -18.24
C GLN A 365 2.04 -19.92 -17.34
N TYR A 366 3.07 -19.37 -16.68
CA TYR A 366 3.19 -17.95 -16.33
C TYR A 366 2.27 -17.34 -15.24
N PRO A 367 2.05 -17.95 -14.07
CA PRO A 367 1.65 -17.14 -12.93
C PRO A 367 2.78 -16.15 -12.56
N HIS A 368 2.51 -14.85 -12.66
CA HIS A 368 3.35 -13.84 -12.02
C HIS A 368 3.08 -13.91 -10.52
N ALA A 369 4.13 -13.80 -9.70
CA ALA A 369 3.98 -13.72 -8.26
C ALA A 369 4.60 -12.41 -7.74
N ASP A 370 3.89 -11.32 -8.02
CA ASP A 370 4.34 -9.99 -7.64
C ASP A 370 3.86 -9.65 -6.21
N SER A 371 4.75 -9.24 -5.33
CA SER A 371 4.39 -8.86 -3.95
C SER A 371 3.49 -7.61 -3.96
N TYR A 372 3.84 -6.64 -4.81
CA TYR A 372 2.99 -5.54 -5.22
C TYR A 372 3.10 -5.30 -6.72
N GLN A 373 1.95 -5.29 -7.39
CA GLN A 373 1.82 -5.00 -8.81
C GLN A 373 0.95 -3.77 -9.06
N GLN A 374 1.42 -2.83 -9.89
CA GLN A 374 0.60 -1.85 -10.58
C GLN A 374 0.66 -2.15 -12.09
N PHE A 375 -0.49 -2.45 -12.71
CA PHE A 375 -0.56 -2.89 -14.09
C PHE A 375 -1.82 -2.37 -14.81
N GLY A 376 -1.66 -2.00 -16.09
CA GLY A 376 -2.77 -1.72 -17.00
C GLY A 376 -3.49 -0.39 -16.77
N THR A 377 -3.13 0.35 -15.73
CA THR A 377 -3.62 1.69 -15.44
C THR A 377 -2.46 2.56 -14.95
N ILE A 378 -2.43 3.83 -15.37
CA ILE A 378 -1.50 4.82 -14.81
C ILE A 378 -1.81 4.92 -13.32
N GLY A 379 -0.85 4.58 -12.47
CA GLY A 379 -1.02 4.76 -11.04
C GLY A 379 -1.20 6.25 -10.73
N ASN A 380 -2.19 6.58 -9.92
CA ASN A 380 -2.43 7.96 -9.51
C ASN A 380 -2.85 7.98 -8.06
N ASN A 381 -2.04 8.64 -7.23
CA ASN A 381 -2.25 8.70 -5.79
C ASN A 381 -2.26 7.28 -5.21
N VAL A 382 -1.09 6.66 -5.13
CA VAL A 382 -0.91 5.32 -4.57
C VAL A 382 -0.03 5.42 -3.33
N ILE A 383 -0.38 4.70 -2.27
CA ILE A 383 0.43 4.61 -1.05
C ILE A 383 0.59 3.15 -0.66
N VAL A 384 1.84 2.70 -0.57
CA VAL A 384 2.26 1.45 0.08
C VAL A 384 3.12 1.84 1.28
N TYR A 385 2.60 1.65 2.48
CA TYR A 385 3.21 2.12 3.73
C TYR A 385 3.31 1.01 4.78
N ASN A 386 4.49 0.84 5.38
CA ASN A 386 4.74 -0.19 6.39
C ASN A 386 4.39 -1.61 5.89
N TYR A 387 4.98 -1.96 4.75
CA TYR A 387 4.81 -3.25 4.09
C TYR A 387 6.01 -4.15 4.41
N TYR A 388 5.75 -5.40 4.76
CA TYR A 388 6.78 -6.37 5.11
C TYR A 388 6.52 -7.70 4.40
N GLY A 389 7.32 -8.00 3.37
CA GLY A 389 7.28 -9.25 2.63
C GLY A 389 8.55 -10.07 2.81
N THR A 390 8.41 -11.34 3.18
CA THR A 390 9.49 -12.32 3.27
C THR A 390 9.17 -13.56 2.44
N ASP A 391 10.20 -14.34 2.12
CA ASP A 391 10.03 -15.62 1.42
C ASP A 391 9.28 -15.46 0.09
N LEU A 392 9.67 -14.43 -0.68
CA LEU A 392 9.09 -14.10 -1.98
C LEU A 392 9.89 -14.79 -3.08
N HIS A 393 9.24 -15.53 -3.98
CA HIS A 393 9.95 -16.32 -5.01
C HIS A 393 9.92 -15.75 -6.43
N TYR A 394 9.18 -14.65 -6.70
CA TYR A 394 9.12 -14.05 -8.04
C TYR A 394 9.50 -12.56 -8.09
N GLN A 395 8.58 -11.60 -8.10
CA GLN A 395 8.95 -10.16 -8.12
C GLN A 395 8.47 -9.49 -6.84
N GLY A 396 9.31 -8.65 -6.23
CA GLY A 396 8.87 -7.84 -5.09
C GLY A 396 7.89 -6.75 -5.54
N LEU A 397 8.44 -5.73 -6.20
CA LEU A 397 7.71 -4.56 -6.68
C LEU A 397 7.71 -4.55 -8.21
N PHE A 398 6.53 -4.58 -8.82
CA PHE A 398 6.34 -4.54 -10.26
C PHE A 398 5.40 -3.39 -10.63
N LEU A 399 5.94 -2.33 -11.22
CA LEU A 399 5.14 -1.15 -11.60
C LEU A 399 5.24 -0.94 -13.10
N ARG A 400 4.08 -0.99 -13.78
CA ARG A 400 3.95 -0.93 -15.24
C ARG A 400 2.91 0.09 -15.66
N GLY A 401 3.25 0.90 -16.67
CA GLY A 401 2.31 1.83 -17.30
C GLY A 401 2.38 3.28 -16.80
N GLY A 402 3.47 3.68 -16.15
CA GLY A 402 3.64 5.04 -15.63
C GLY A 402 2.82 5.31 -14.37
N GLY A 403 3.10 6.43 -13.73
CA GLY A 403 2.43 6.81 -12.50
C GLY A 403 2.66 8.26 -12.12
N ASN A 404 1.68 8.83 -11.42
CA ASN A 404 1.78 10.14 -10.81
C ASN A 404 1.42 10.03 -9.33
N ASP A 405 2.14 10.72 -8.47
CA ASP A 405 1.82 10.77 -7.04
C ASP A 405 1.81 9.37 -6.39
N GLU A 406 2.95 8.69 -6.35
CA GLU A 406 3.05 7.36 -5.71
C GLU A 406 4.04 7.37 -4.55
N ALA A 407 3.69 6.75 -3.43
CA ALA A 407 4.53 6.69 -2.24
C ALA A 407 4.72 5.26 -1.75
N PHE A 408 5.96 4.79 -1.75
CA PHE A 408 6.42 3.57 -1.11
C PHE A 408 7.25 3.98 0.09
N VAL A 409 6.74 3.77 1.30
CA VAL A 409 7.36 4.26 2.53
C VAL A 409 7.48 3.11 3.53
N ASN A 410 8.68 2.88 4.05
CA ASN A 410 8.95 1.80 5.00
C ASN A 410 8.48 0.43 4.46
N VAL A 411 9.03 0.04 3.30
CA VAL A 411 8.71 -1.21 2.60
C VAL A 411 9.90 -2.16 2.68
N PHE A 412 9.68 -3.37 3.16
CA PHE A 412 10.65 -4.46 3.13
C PHE A 412 10.12 -5.58 2.23
N MET A 413 10.93 -6.04 1.27
CA MET A 413 10.59 -7.15 0.37
C MET A 413 11.82 -8.03 0.18
N GLU A 414 11.85 -9.18 0.85
CA GLU A 414 12.93 -10.16 0.74
C GLU A 414 12.61 -11.25 -0.27
N MET A 415 13.45 -11.32 -1.30
CA MET A 415 13.44 -12.39 -2.28
C MET A 415 14.19 -13.62 -1.77
N ARG A 416 13.67 -14.82 -2.03
CA ARG A 416 14.32 -16.08 -1.66
C ARG A 416 14.85 -16.85 -2.86
N GLU A 417 15.99 -17.49 -2.63
CA GLU A 417 16.61 -18.44 -3.56
C GLU A 417 16.12 -19.89 -3.34
N PRO A 418 15.91 -20.68 -4.42
CA PRO A 418 15.97 -20.23 -5.81
C PRO A 418 14.76 -19.36 -6.17
N GLY A 419 15.01 -18.28 -6.91
CA GLY A 419 13.92 -17.57 -7.59
C GLY A 419 13.19 -18.56 -8.51
N ARG A 420 11.85 -18.63 -8.43
CA ARG A 420 11.06 -19.55 -9.24
C ARG A 420 10.67 -18.87 -10.55
N TYR A 421 11.42 -19.12 -11.61
CA TYR A 421 11.02 -18.71 -12.95
C TYR A 421 10.45 -19.93 -13.68
N GLY A 422 9.16 -19.89 -14.04
CA GLY A 422 8.46 -20.97 -14.76
C GLY A 422 8.93 -21.23 -16.21
N ARG A 423 10.05 -20.63 -16.65
CA ARG A 423 10.73 -21.09 -17.87
C ARG A 423 11.88 -22.02 -17.47
N PRO A 424 11.99 -23.21 -18.09
CA PRO A 424 13.27 -23.90 -18.15
C PRO A 424 14.30 -22.85 -18.57
N PRO A 425 15.48 -22.77 -17.92
CA PRO A 425 16.51 -21.80 -18.26
C PRO A 425 16.93 -22.04 -19.71
N ALA A 426 16.24 -21.37 -20.64
CA ALA A 426 16.58 -21.38 -22.06
C ALA A 426 17.91 -20.66 -22.28
N GLU A 427 18.37 -19.92 -21.27
CA GLU A 427 19.68 -19.33 -21.16
C GLU A 427 20.27 -19.87 -19.86
N GLY A 428 21.26 -20.76 -19.93
CA GLY A 428 21.86 -21.47 -18.79
C GLY A 428 22.64 -20.58 -17.81
N GLY A 429 22.01 -19.52 -17.30
CA GLY A 429 22.55 -18.61 -16.29
C GLY A 429 22.27 -19.14 -14.88
N ASN A 430 23.34 -19.28 -14.11
CA ASN A 430 23.29 -19.52 -12.67
C ASN A 430 22.60 -18.33 -11.98
N ILE A 431 21.76 -18.64 -10.98
CA ILE A 431 21.20 -17.69 -10.00
C ILE A 431 20.39 -16.58 -10.69
N VAL A 432 19.12 -16.86 -10.95
CA VAL A 432 18.18 -15.85 -11.45
C VAL A 432 17.84 -14.94 -10.28
N PHE A 433 18.65 -13.91 -10.07
CA PHE A 433 18.24 -12.72 -9.33
C PHE A 433 16.99 -12.20 -10.02
N ASN A 434 15.82 -12.43 -9.41
CA ASN A 434 14.58 -12.07 -10.06
C ASN A 434 14.47 -10.54 -10.14
N SER A 435 14.07 -10.05 -11.31
CA SER A 435 14.00 -8.62 -11.59
C SER A 435 12.81 -8.03 -10.84
N GLY A 436 13.09 -7.37 -9.72
CA GLY A 436 12.22 -6.33 -9.19
C GLY A 436 12.20 -5.13 -10.12
N ALA A 437 11.53 -5.27 -11.25
CA ALA A 437 11.57 -4.25 -12.25
C ALA A 437 10.51 -3.19 -11.95
N LEU A 438 10.95 -1.95 -11.76
CA LEU A 438 10.15 -0.83 -12.21
C LEU A 438 10.10 -0.92 -13.75
N TYR A 439 9.11 -1.67 -14.24
CA TYR A 439 8.93 -1.88 -15.67
C TYR A 439 8.27 -0.63 -16.26
N VAL A 440 9.09 0.36 -16.59
CA VAL A 440 8.59 1.63 -17.11
C VAL A 440 8.31 1.52 -18.59
N GLU A 441 7.18 0.91 -18.88
CA GLU A 441 6.62 0.89 -20.22
C GLU A 441 6.06 2.28 -20.57
N ASP A 442 6.70 2.93 -21.53
CA ASP A 442 6.18 4.01 -22.38
C ASP A 442 5.65 5.29 -21.72
N ASN A 443 5.80 5.47 -20.41
CA ASN A 443 5.14 6.56 -19.69
C ASN A 443 6.06 7.31 -18.71
N ASN A 444 5.77 8.61 -18.57
CA ASN A 444 6.41 9.49 -17.61
C ASN A 444 5.99 9.10 -16.19
N TRP A 445 6.94 9.22 -15.26
CA TRP A 445 6.67 9.12 -13.83
C TRP A 445 6.87 10.47 -13.18
N ASP A 446 5.84 10.98 -12.52
CA ASP A 446 5.93 12.24 -11.78
C ASP A 446 5.65 12.00 -10.30
N HIS A 447 6.48 12.57 -9.44
CA HIS A 447 6.27 12.56 -7.99
C HIS A 447 6.15 11.14 -7.39
N ILE A 448 7.14 10.26 -7.66
CA ILE A 448 7.30 9.00 -6.91
C ILE A 448 8.16 9.24 -5.67
N LEU A 449 7.72 8.76 -4.52
CA LEU A 449 8.48 8.69 -3.27
C LEU A 449 8.82 7.22 -2.96
N ILE A 450 10.10 6.89 -2.79
CA ILE A 450 10.57 5.58 -2.31
C ILE A 450 11.46 5.84 -1.09
N TRP A 451 10.88 5.76 0.10
CA TRP A 451 11.51 6.21 1.35
C TRP A 451 11.66 5.06 2.33
N HIS A 452 12.87 4.85 2.84
CA HIS A 452 13.17 3.84 3.86
C HIS A 452 12.78 2.42 3.41
N CYS A 453 12.96 2.10 2.13
CA CYS A 453 12.62 0.81 1.57
C CYS A 453 13.84 -0.12 1.48
N SER A 454 13.64 -1.43 1.64
CA SER A 454 14.70 -2.43 1.57
C SER A 454 14.29 -3.58 0.67
N PHE A 455 15.10 -3.83 -0.35
CA PHE A 455 14.87 -4.85 -1.38
C PHE A 455 16.06 -5.82 -1.48
N PRO A 456 16.30 -6.66 -0.45
CA PRO A 456 17.38 -7.65 -0.49
C PRO A 456 17.11 -8.71 -1.57
N TYR A 457 18.19 -9.12 -2.26
CA TYR A 457 18.19 -10.11 -3.34
C TYR A 457 17.28 -9.78 -4.54
N GLN A 458 16.83 -8.53 -4.64
CA GLN A 458 16.01 -8.04 -5.73
C GLN A 458 16.79 -7.05 -6.60
N LYS A 459 16.80 -7.28 -7.91
CA LYS A 459 17.31 -6.30 -8.86
C LYS A 459 16.27 -5.22 -9.09
N PHE A 460 16.56 -4.00 -8.64
CA PHE A 460 15.77 -2.80 -8.89
C PHE A 460 16.16 -2.20 -10.24
N ALA A 461 15.32 -2.38 -11.25
CA ALA A 461 15.65 -1.99 -12.61
C ALA A 461 14.60 -1.08 -13.24
N PHE A 462 15.06 -0.07 -13.96
CA PHE A 462 14.26 0.78 -14.83
C PHE A 462 14.40 0.27 -16.26
N TRP A 463 13.32 -0.29 -16.81
CA TRP A 463 13.30 -0.83 -18.16
C TRP A 463 12.50 0.08 -19.09
N GLY A 464 13.07 0.45 -20.24
CA GLY A 464 12.30 0.88 -21.41
C GLY A 464 12.01 -0.32 -22.30
N LEU A 465 10.78 -0.44 -22.83
CA LEU A 465 10.34 -1.62 -23.58
C LEU A 465 11.03 -1.82 -24.91
N ASP A 466 11.39 -0.73 -25.56
CA ASP A 466 11.92 -0.78 -26.91
C ASP A 466 13.42 -0.52 -26.90
N LYS A 467 14.14 -1.41 -27.57
CA LYS A 467 15.58 -1.30 -27.91
C LYS A 467 15.89 -0.12 -28.85
N GLY A 468 15.17 1.00 -28.72
CA GLY A 468 15.23 2.15 -29.64
C GLY A 468 14.33 3.35 -29.30
N THR A 469 13.43 3.28 -28.31
CA THR A 469 12.50 4.38 -27.98
C THR A 469 12.74 4.88 -26.56
N VAL A 470 13.77 5.73 -26.41
CA VAL A 470 14.22 6.27 -25.12
C VAL A 470 13.44 7.54 -24.79
N ASN A 471 12.37 7.45 -24.01
CA ASN A 471 11.78 8.61 -23.31
C ASN A 471 11.29 8.19 -21.92
N PHE A 472 12.13 7.45 -21.16
CA PHE A 472 11.89 7.31 -19.73
C PHE A 472 12.20 8.65 -19.04
N GLU A 473 11.19 9.24 -18.41
CA GLU A 473 11.37 10.48 -17.64
C GLU A 473 10.75 10.31 -16.26
N MET A 474 11.58 10.47 -15.23
CA MET A 474 11.14 10.76 -13.87
C MET A 474 11.21 12.26 -13.63
N THR A 475 10.18 12.83 -13.04
CA THR A 475 10.15 14.20 -12.52
C THR A 475 9.67 14.21 -11.07
N ASN A 476 10.11 15.21 -10.31
CA ASN A 476 9.70 15.48 -8.94
C ASN A 476 9.79 14.29 -7.97
N SER A 477 10.61 13.30 -8.30
CA SER A 477 10.67 12.02 -7.58
C SER A 477 11.76 12.02 -6.50
N SER A 478 11.60 11.19 -5.49
CA SER A 478 12.43 11.17 -4.29
C SER A 478 12.69 9.75 -3.81
N ILE A 479 13.95 9.32 -3.83
CA ILE A 479 14.37 8.00 -3.34
C ILE A 479 15.29 8.24 -2.15
N ILE A 480 14.85 7.94 -0.93
CA ILE A 480 15.58 8.32 0.29
C ILE A 480 15.77 7.12 1.22
N GLY A 481 16.97 6.95 1.76
CA GLY A 481 17.26 6.01 2.84
C GLY A 481 16.95 4.55 2.50
N SER A 482 17.02 4.18 1.22
CA SER A 482 16.62 2.86 0.74
C SER A 482 17.81 1.94 0.49
N ILE A 483 17.61 0.63 0.61
CA ILE A 483 18.59 -0.43 0.36
C ILE A 483 18.16 -1.20 -0.88
N PHE A 484 19.07 -1.32 -1.85
CA PHE A 484 18.87 -2.12 -3.05
C PHE A 484 19.97 -3.16 -3.16
N TYR A 485 19.61 -4.40 -3.51
CA TYR A 485 20.60 -5.42 -3.82
C TYR A 485 21.33 -5.10 -5.13
N GLU A 486 20.60 -4.90 -6.22
CA GLU A 486 21.17 -4.42 -7.47
C GLU A 486 20.33 -3.24 -7.97
N PHE A 487 20.95 -2.15 -8.40
CA PHE A 487 20.27 -1.05 -9.08
C PHE A 487 20.73 -0.97 -10.54
N VAL A 488 19.79 -1.13 -11.46
CA VAL A 488 20.08 -1.12 -12.91
C VAL A 488 19.27 -0.07 -13.63
N ALA A 489 20.01 0.83 -14.26
CA ALA A 489 19.49 1.73 -15.28
C ALA A 489 19.80 1.10 -16.64
N ASN A 490 18.82 0.44 -17.26
CA ASN A 490 19.01 -0.14 -18.60
C ASN A 490 18.58 0.89 -19.64
N SER A 491 19.50 1.31 -20.49
CA SER A 491 19.21 2.22 -21.59
C SER A 491 19.96 1.78 -22.84
N ASP A 492 19.25 1.16 -23.77
CA ASP A 492 19.78 0.70 -25.06
C ASP A 492 20.17 1.86 -26.03
N GLY A 493 20.40 3.09 -25.53
CA GLY A 493 20.78 4.22 -26.41
C GLY A 493 21.01 5.59 -25.79
N GLY A 494 20.80 5.78 -24.49
CA GLY A 494 21.08 7.07 -23.84
C GLY A 494 21.00 6.96 -22.33
N CYS A 495 22.02 7.43 -21.62
CA CYS A 495 22.13 7.29 -20.17
C CYS A 495 20.80 7.69 -19.49
N ILE A 496 20.15 6.76 -18.81
CA ILE A 496 19.23 7.17 -17.73
C ILE A 496 20.15 7.82 -16.71
N ASP A 497 20.03 9.14 -16.54
CA ASP A 497 20.56 9.79 -15.34
C ASP A 497 19.67 9.31 -14.19
N PRO A 498 20.09 8.35 -13.36
CA PRO A 498 19.35 8.08 -12.14
C PRO A 498 19.25 9.40 -11.39
N PRO A 499 18.12 9.69 -10.70
CA PRO A 499 17.84 10.94 -9.99
C PRO A 499 19.09 11.60 -9.41
N SER A 500 19.75 12.46 -10.19
CA SER A 500 21.13 12.81 -9.88
C SER A 500 21.17 14.05 -9.01
N TYR A 501 22.16 14.09 -8.12
CA TYR A 501 22.54 15.26 -7.33
C TYR A 501 23.18 16.36 -8.16
N ALA A 502 23.16 16.28 -9.49
CA ALA A 502 23.84 17.25 -10.32
C ALA A 502 23.28 18.65 -10.05
N ASN A 503 24.18 19.62 -9.86
CA ASN A 503 23.82 21.03 -9.87
C ASN A 503 23.04 21.32 -11.17
N GLY A 504 21.79 21.77 -11.03
CA GLY A 504 20.90 21.98 -12.16
C GLY A 504 19.98 20.81 -12.49
N ASN A 505 19.68 19.90 -11.55
CA ASN A 505 18.57 18.94 -11.67
C ASN A 505 17.23 19.71 -11.86
N THR A 506 16.94 20.05 -13.11
CA THR A 506 15.74 20.79 -13.52
C THR A 506 14.48 19.96 -13.39
N LYS A 507 14.62 18.63 -13.27
CA LYS A 507 13.52 17.69 -13.13
C LYS A 507 13.04 17.55 -11.69
N GLY A 508 13.72 18.16 -10.73
CA GLY A 508 13.31 18.13 -9.33
C GLY A 508 13.42 16.74 -8.70
N ASN A 509 14.24 15.83 -9.21
CA ASN A 509 14.42 14.51 -8.59
C ASN A 509 15.43 14.53 -7.44
N GLU A 510 15.44 13.55 -6.55
CA GLU A 510 16.50 13.36 -5.55
C GLU A 510 16.69 11.89 -5.17
N ALA A 511 17.93 11.51 -4.86
CA ALA A 511 18.29 10.16 -4.42
C ALA A 511 19.19 10.21 -3.17
N LEU A 512 18.62 10.38 -1.98
CA LEU A 512 19.36 10.68 -0.74
C LEU A 512 19.67 9.43 0.10
N TYR A 513 20.92 9.24 0.53
CA TYR A 513 21.30 8.21 1.53
C TYR A 513 20.91 6.77 1.17
N ASN A 514 20.91 6.42 -0.11
CA ASN A 514 20.60 5.06 -0.55
C ASN A 514 21.85 4.17 -0.50
N HIS A 515 21.64 2.88 -0.19
CA HIS A 515 22.65 1.85 -0.22
C HIS A 515 22.41 0.89 -1.39
N TYR A 516 23.49 0.48 -2.05
CA TYR A 516 23.48 -0.41 -3.19
C TYR A 516 24.54 -1.48 -2.97
N TYR A 517 24.16 -2.76 -3.02
CA TYR A 517 25.13 -3.85 -2.99
C TYR A 517 25.87 -3.93 -4.34
N SER A 518 25.14 -3.82 -5.45
CA SER A 518 25.70 -3.56 -6.77
C SER A 518 24.90 -2.47 -7.49
N ALA A 519 25.58 -1.68 -8.31
CA ALA A 519 24.95 -0.74 -9.22
C ALA A 519 25.55 -0.95 -10.60
N ALA A 520 24.72 -1.17 -11.62
CA ALA A 520 25.18 -1.37 -12.98
C ALA A 520 24.44 -0.40 -13.91
N VAL A 521 25.20 0.24 -14.79
CA VAL A 521 24.64 0.94 -15.94
C VAL A 521 24.99 0.08 -17.14
N ASP A 522 24.00 -0.60 -17.71
CA ASP A 522 24.19 -1.42 -18.90
C ASP A 522 24.14 -0.47 -20.10
N VAL A 523 25.30 0.06 -20.49
CA VAL A 523 25.43 0.93 -21.66
C VAL A 523 26.50 0.39 -22.59
N GLY A 524 26.12 0.12 -23.84
CA GLY A 524 27.04 -0.17 -24.94
C GLY A 524 27.91 1.02 -25.38
N SER A 525 27.90 2.14 -24.65
CA SER A 525 28.63 3.38 -24.92
C SER A 525 28.95 4.12 -23.60
N PRO A 526 30.11 4.79 -23.43
CA PRO A 526 30.62 5.17 -22.12
C PRO A 526 29.91 6.40 -21.56
N CYS A 527 28.68 6.22 -21.09
CA CYS A 527 27.99 7.23 -20.30
C CYS A 527 28.65 7.40 -18.93
N CYS A 528 29.11 6.31 -18.31
CA CYS A 528 29.88 6.29 -17.07
C CYS A 528 30.56 4.91 -16.97
N SER A 529 31.83 4.79 -17.35
CA SER A 529 32.57 3.59 -16.93
C SER A 529 32.87 3.72 -15.44
N PHE A 530 32.79 2.63 -14.67
CA PHE A 530 33.15 2.57 -13.23
C PHE A 530 34.52 3.20 -12.87
N ASN A 531 35.34 3.51 -13.88
CA ASN A 531 36.67 4.10 -13.76
C ASN A 531 36.76 5.61 -14.04
N ALA A 532 35.68 6.31 -14.38
CA ALA A 532 35.75 7.76 -14.61
C ALA A 532 35.68 8.52 -13.27
N SER A 533 36.76 9.21 -12.91
CA SER A 533 36.92 10.04 -11.70
C SER A 533 35.90 11.20 -11.56
N ASN A 534 35.02 11.37 -12.54
CA ASN A 534 34.06 12.46 -12.65
C ASN A 534 32.61 11.94 -12.69
N CYS A 535 32.41 10.63 -12.61
CA CYS A 535 31.07 10.11 -12.30
C CYS A 535 30.72 10.56 -10.89
N PRO A 536 29.47 10.96 -10.61
CA PRO A 536 29.01 11.04 -9.23
C PRO A 536 29.21 9.64 -8.68
N HIS A 537 30.30 9.44 -7.93
CA HIS A 537 30.46 8.27 -7.10
C HIS A 537 29.19 8.23 -6.29
N PHE A 538 28.31 7.27 -6.57
CA PHE A 538 27.25 6.91 -5.65
C PHE A 538 27.99 6.69 -4.35
N GLN A 539 27.88 7.62 -3.42
CA GLN A 539 28.53 7.51 -2.11
C GLN A 539 27.71 6.49 -1.31
N SER A 540 27.57 5.27 -1.84
CA SER A 540 27.04 4.11 -1.14
C SER A 540 28.03 3.83 -0.01
N LYS A 541 27.67 4.36 1.15
CA LYS A 541 28.35 4.04 2.38
C LYS A 541 27.89 2.64 2.77
N SER A 542 28.81 1.74 3.13
CA SER A 542 28.42 0.49 3.78
C SER A 542 27.59 0.81 5.04
N PRO A 543 26.52 0.05 5.34
CA PRO A 543 25.68 0.26 6.53
C PRO A 543 26.48 0.27 7.85
N ASP A 544 27.67 -0.32 7.83
CA ASP A 544 28.51 -0.54 9.01
C ASP A 544 29.69 0.42 9.11
N SER A 545 29.86 1.35 8.17
CA SER A 545 31.18 1.92 7.96
C SER A 545 31.64 2.93 9.01
N GLY A 546 30.75 3.46 9.87
CA GLY A 546 31.02 4.24 11.10
C GLY A 546 31.94 5.48 10.97
N SER A 547 32.52 5.69 9.81
CA SER A 547 33.64 6.57 9.52
C SER A 547 33.32 7.37 8.26
N PRO A 548 33.59 8.68 8.23
CA PRO A 548 33.48 9.49 7.02
C PRO A 548 34.43 9.03 5.90
N ALA A 549 35.39 8.16 6.19
CA ALA A 549 36.49 7.80 5.28
C ALA A 549 36.34 6.43 4.57
N THR A 550 35.31 5.65 4.87
CA THR A 550 35.09 4.30 4.30
C THR A 550 33.97 4.34 3.27
N GLN A 551 34.30 4.83 2.07
CA GLN A 551 33.59 4.44 0.85
C GLN A 551 33.97 2.99 0.54
N SER A 552 33.02 2.18 0.09
CA SER A 552 33.29 0.84 -0.44
C SER A 552 34.18 0.98 -1.68
N HIS A 553 35.50 0.92 -1.47
CA HIS A 553 36.48 0.85 -2.53
C HIS A 553 36.37 -0.52 -3.21
N GLY A 554 35.54 -0.62 -4.24
CA GLY A 554 35.68 -1.68 -5.25
C GLY A 554 37.05 -1.56 -5.91
N GLY A 555 37.88 -2.60 -5.78
CA GLY A 555 39.22 -2.65 -6.35
C GLY A 555 39.21 -2.51 -7.88
N ARG A 556 40.25 -1.88 -8.42
CA ARG A 556 40.36 -1.39 -9.82
C ARG A 556 40.35 -2.44 -10.94
N TYR A 557 40.28 -3.73 -10.67
CA TYR A 557 40.44 -4.74 -11.72
C TYR A 557 39.58 -5.98 -11.44
N HIS A 558 38.71 -6.27 -12.42
CA HIS A 558 37.85 -7.45 -12.55
C HIS A 558 36.62 -7.48 -11.63
N ALA A 559 35.45 -7.29 -12.26
CA ALA A 559 34.25 -8.03 -11.88
C ALA A 559 34.55 -9.52 -12.07
N ALA A 560 35.19 -10.15 -11.09
CA ALA A 560 34.89 -11.54 -10.84
C ALA A 560 33.43 -11.54 -10.37
N ALA A 561 32.59 -12.36 -11.00
CA ALA A 561 31.35 -12.78 -10.36
C ALA A 561 31.69 -13.12 -8.90
N LEU A 562 30.92 -12.60 -7.95
CA LEU A 562 31.09 -12.96 -6.55
C LEU A 562 31.07 -14.49 -6.47
N ASP A 563 32.21 -15.07 -6.10
CA ASP A 563 32.30 -16.49 -5.84
C ASP A 563 31.60 -16.73 -4.51
N LEU A 564 30.33 -17.13 -4.57
CA LEU A 564 29.50 -17.41 -3.40
C LEU A 564 30.02 -18.59 -2.56
N THR A 565 31.13 -19.22 -2.96
CA THR A 565 31.82 -20.25 -2.18
C THR A 565 32.96 -19.69 -1.32
N ASP A 566 33.40 -18.44 -1.54
CA ASP A 566 34.48 -17.82 -0.78
C ASP A 566 33.97 -17.10 0.48
N THR A 567 33.74 -17.90 1.53
CA THR A 567 33.36 -17.47 2.90
C THR A 567 34.28 -16.42 3.55
N SER A 568 35.46 -16.12 2.99
CA SER A 568 36.40 -15.14 3.56
C SER A 568 36.08 -13.68 3.23
N THR A 569 35.27 -13.43 2.18
CA THR A 569 34.78 -12.08 1.83
C THR A 569 33.44 -11.74 2.50
N TYR A 570 32.77 -12.73 3.10
CA TYR A 570 31.48 -12.59 3.77
C TYR A 570 31.55 -11.96 5.16
N VAL A 571 32.71 -11.95 5.81
CA VAL A 571 32.84 -11.46 7.19
C VAL A 571 32.65 -9.94 7.33
N ASP A 572 32.79 -9.19 6.23
CA ASP A 572 32.67 -7.72 6.22
C ASP A 572 31.37 -7.21 5.56
N PHE A 573 30.62 -8.06 4.85
CA PHE A 573 29.26 -7.76 4.39
C PHE A 573 28.29 -8.47 5.32
N GLY A 574 27.98 -7.82 6.44
CA GLY A 574 27.04 -8.37 7.42
C GLY A 574 25.72 -8.70 6.75
N TYR A 575 25.34 -9.98 6.76
CA TYR A 575 23.95 -10.35 6.57
C TYR A 575 23.12 -9.55 7.59
N PRO A 576 21.94 -9.01 7.22
CA PRO A 576 20.95 -8.65 8.22
C PRO A 576 20.77 -9.91 9.07
N ASP A 577 21.12 -9.85 10.36
CA ASP A 577 20.85 -10.98 11.24
C ASP A 577 19.32 -11.14 11.23
N PRO A 578 18.78 -12.30 10.80
CA PRO A 578 17.34 -12.53 10.75
C PRO A 578 16.68 -12.40 12.13
N ASN A 579 17.47 -12.31 13.22
CA ASN A 579 17.00 -12.07 14.59
C ASN A 579 17.06 -10.60 15.05
N THR A 580 17.65 -9.69 14.27
CA THR A 580 17.76 -8.24 14.59
C THR A 580 17.15 -7.33 13.53
N GLY A 581 16.66 -7.93 12.45
CA GLY A 581 16.26 -7.34 11.17
C GLY A 581 17.08 -6.13 10.74
N ALA A 582 16.46 -5.18 10.04
CA ALA A 582 17.17 -4.14 9.30
C ALA A 582 17.88 -3.15 10.24
N ILE A 583 19.14 -3.46 10.58
CA ILE A 583 20.08 -2.67 11.41
C ILE A 583 20.14 -1.17 11.04
N LEU A 584 19.70 -0.78 9.84
CA LEU A 584 19.71 0.60 9.37
C LEU A 584 18.68 1.51 10.05
N ILE A 585 17.59 0.98 10.59
CA ILE A 585 16.55 1.81 11.24
C ILE A 585 17.05 2.34 12.59
N ASP A 586 17.72 1.49 13.39
CA ASP A 586 18.26 1.85 14.71
C ASP A 586 19.58 2.64 14.66
N ARG A 587 20.18 2.81 13.47
CA ARG A 587 21.48 3.49 13.27
C ARG A 587 21.39 4.81 12.52
N LEU A 588 20.21 5.24 12.09
CA LEU A 588 19.99 6.65 11.82
C LEU A 588 20.21 7.37 13.17
N PRO A 589 21.16 8.30 13.29
CA PRO A 589 21.37 8.97 14.56
C PRO A 589 20.06 9.61 15.03
N THR A 590 19.85 9.76 16.33
CA THR A 590 18.56 10.20 16.90
C THR A 590 18.11 11.60 16.47
N ASN A 591 18.96 12.33 15.73
CA ASN A 591 18.68 13.60 15.05
C ASN A 591 18.46 13.46 13.53
N LEU A 592 18.58 12.25 12.97
CA LEU A 592 18.23 11.80 11.62
C LEU A 592 16.99 10.88 11.62
N THR A 593 16.22 10.87 12.72
CA THR A 593 14.79 10.49 12.70
C THR A 593 13.95 11.51 11.92
N GLY A 594 14.57 12.26 11.01
CA GLY A 594 14.10 13.33 10.13
C GLY A 594 14.38 12.90 8.68
N VAL A 595 13.47 13.12 7.74
CA VAL A 595 13.86 13.10 6.32
C VAL A 595 14.92 14.19 6.18
N PRO A 596 16.11 13.88 5.64
CA PRO A 596 17.16 14.86 5.47
C PRO A 596 16.64 16.11 4.76
N ALA A 597 17.23 17.26 5.08
CA ALA A 597 16.91 18.50 4.38
C ALA A 597 17.01 18.29 2.86
N ASP A 598 16.12 18.90 2.11
CA ASP A 598 16.12 18.73 0.65
C ASP A 598 17.40 19.25 0.01
N VAL A 599 17.54 19.04 -1.31
CA VAL A 599 18.68 19.53 -2.09
C VAL A 599 18.89 21.05 -2.02
N PHE A 600 17.92 21.80 -1.48
CA PHE A 600 17.98 23.24 -1.27
C PHE A 600 18.22 23.65 0.19
N GLY A 601 18.40 22.68 1.09
CA GLY A 601 18.69 22.90 2.51
C GLY A 601 17.45 23.19 3.37
N TYR A 602 16.23 22.98 2.86
CA TYR A 602 15.02 23.08 3.67
C TYR A 602 14.87 21.85 4.54
N GLN A 603 14.85 22.03 5.86
CA GLN A 603 14.53 20.94 6.79
C GLN A 603 13.14 20.39 6.46
N ARG A 604 13.04 19.07 6.36
CA ARG A 604 11.78 18.39 6.20
C ARG A 604 11.30 17.98 7.59
N ASP A 605 10.23 18.63 8.04
CA ASP A 605 9.57 18.33 9.33
C ASP A 605 8.84 16.99 9.36
N ALA A 606 9.01 16.15 8.32
CA ALA A 606 8.76 14.74 8.47
C ALA A 606 9.88 14.22 9.37
N THR A 607 9.64 14.15 10.68
CA THR A 607 10.18 13.03 11.43
C THR A 607 9.62 11.78 10.76
N PRO A 608 10.37 11.00 9.94
CA PRO A 608 9.99 9.64 9.69
C PRO A 608 9.97 9.04 11.08
N ASP A 609 8.77 8.88 11.62
CA ASP A 609 8.49 7.88 12.63
C ASP A 609 8.75 6.54 11.93
N VAL A 610 10.03 6.23 11.71
CA VAL A 610 10.58 4.92 11.36
C VAL A 610 10.41 4.05 12.61
N GLY A 611 9.16 3.93 13.04
CA GLY A 611 8.71 3.05 14.10
C GLY A 611 8.31 1.71 13.51
N ALA A 612 9.03 1.20 12.50
CA ALA A 612 9.21 -0.23 12.39
C ALA A 612 10.03 -0.66 13.61
N ILE A 613 9.37 -0.67 14.77
CA ILE A 613 9.81 -1.54 15.86
C ILE A 613 9.55 -2.93 15.30
N GLU A 614 10.55 -3.48 14.63
CA GLU A 614 10.69 -4.92 14.58
C GLU A 614 10.56 -5.38 16.02
N SER A 615 9.47 -6.09 16.33
CA SER A 615 9.21 -6.48 17.70
C SER A 615 10.40 -7.31 18.20
N ILE A 616 11.26 -6.68 19.01
CA ILE A 616 12.43 -7.34 19.57
C ILE A 616 11.92 -8.42 20.53
N LYS A 617 12.47 -9.64 20.35
CA LYS A 617 12.39 -10.88 21.17
C LYS A 617 11.27 -11.89 20.89
N SER A 618 11.63 -12.78 19.94
CA SER A 618 11.88 -14.21 20.16
C SER A 618 10.76 -15.09 20.73
N ILE A 619 10.07 -15.82 19.85
CA ILE A 619 10.08 -17.29 19.82
C ILE A 619 9.95 -17.69 18.34
N LEU A 620 10.92 -18.41 17.77
CA LEU A 620 10.77 -19.04 16.46
C LEU A 620 9.47 -19.86 16.44
N PRO A 621 8.66 -19.84 15.37
CA PRO A 621 7.58 -20.81 15.25
C PRO A 621 8.21 -22.21 15.34
N PRO A 622 7.63 -23.15 16.11
CA PRO A 622 8.14 -24.52 16.11
C PRO A 622 8.11 -25.01 14.67
N LYS A 623 9.27 -25.46 14.17
CA LYS A 623 9.48 -26.08 12.83
C LYS A 623 8.58 -27.29 12.52
N ASN A 624 7.57 -27.57 13.35
CA ASN A 624 6.70 -28.75 13.31
C ASN A 624 5.23 -28.41 13.67
N LEU A 625 4.66 -27.33 13.13
CA LEU A 625 3.20 -27.23 13.03
C LEU A 625 2.72 -28.23 11.98
N LYS A 626 2.61 -29.51 12.38
CA LYS A 626 1.82 -30.48 11.64
C LYS A 626 0.36 -30.03 11.74
N ILE A 627 -0.13 -29.37 10.71
CA ILE A 627 -1.56 -29.28 10.46
C ILE A 627 -2.04 -30.72 10.35
N LYS A 628 -2.78 -31.19 11.35
CA LYS A 628 -3.57 -32.41 11.19
C LYS A 628 -4.61 -32.07 10.13
N ASN A 629 -4.43 -32.59 8.92
CA ASN A 629 -5.53 -32.67 7.97
C ASN A 629 -6.72 -33.36 8.67
N PRO A 630 -7.96 -32.87 8.47
CA PRO A 630 -9.16 -33.55 8.96
C PRO A 630 -9.26 -34.99 8.46
#